data_AF-A0A7K5IC88-F1
#
_entry.id   AF-A0A7K5IC88-F1
#
_cell.length_a   1.000
_cell.length_b   1.000
_cell.length_c   1.000
_cell.angle_alpha   90.00
_cell.angle_beta   90.00
_cell.angle_gamma   90.00
#
_symmetry.space_group_name_H-M   'P 1'
#
loop_
_entity.id
_entity.type
_entity.pdbx_description
1 polymer ?
#
loop_
_entity_poly.entity_id
_entity_poly.type
_entity_poly.pdbx_seq_one_letter_code
_entity_poly.pdbx_strand_id
1 'polypeptide(L)'
;ELHTLWQNEERAAISSGKLNEIWHRRHDYWLLAGIVLHGYARWTDIQNDGAFGVINEPFKGEASKGNFLEMKNKFLARRFKLLEQALVIEEQLRRAAYLNMTQDPSHPAMALNTRFAEVECLAESHQHLSKESLAGNKPANAVLHK
;
A
#
# COMPACT_ATOMS: atom_id res chain seq x y z
N GLU A 1 -3.59 0.60 3.29
CA GLU A 1 -2.19 0.20 2.98
C GLU A 1 -1.61 0.86 1.71
N LEU A 2 -2.21 0.69 0.53
CA LEU A 2 -1.66 1.23 -0.72
C LEU A 2 -1.48 2.76 -0.71
N HIS A 3 -2.44 3.50 -0.13
CA HIS A 3 -2.35 4.96 -0.02
C HIS A 3 -1.12 5.43 0.77
N THR A 4 -0.87 4.82 1.93
CA THR A 4 0.30 5.12 2.77
C THR A 4 1.60 4.76 2.06
N LEU A 5 1.63 3.63 1.33
CA LEU A 5 2.78 3.24 0.51
C LEU A 5 3.08 4.29 -0.56
N TRP A 6 2.08 4.75 -1.30
CA TRP A 6 2.26 5.79 -2.31
C TRP A 6 2.85 7.07 -1.72
N GLN A 7 2.37 7.54 -0.57
CA GLN A 7 2.92 8.73 0.08
C GLN A 7 4.41 8.55 0.45
N ASN A 8 4.77 7.40 0.99
CA ASN A 8 6.15 7.13 1.41
C ASN A 8 7.09 6.96 0.21
N GLU A 9 6.66 6.24 -0.81
CA GLU A 9 7.39 6.02 -2.07
C GLU A 9 7.59 7.35 -2.82
N GLU A 10 6.55 8.17 -2.92
CA GLU A 10 6.63 9.49 -3.55
C GLU A 10 7.60 10.40 -2.80
N ARG A 11 7.51 10.45 -1.47
CA ARG A 11 8.46 11.22 -0.65
C ARG A 11 9.90 10.76 -0.88
N ALA A 12 10.15 9.45 -0.91
CA ALA A 12 11.48 8.89 -1.12
C ALA A 12 12.00 9.17 -2.56
N ALA A 13 11.14 9.03 -3.56
CA ALA A 13 11.47 9.27 -4.96
C ALA A 13 11.81 10.74 -5.23
N ILE A 14 11.05 11.67 -4.63
CA ILE A 14 11.29 13.11 -4.73
C ILE A 14 12.55 13.52 -3.96
N SER A 15 12.71 13.09 -2.71
CA SER A 15 13.84 13.50 -1.87
C SER A 15 15.19 13.01 -2.38
N SER A 16 15.22 11.85 -3.03
CA SER A 16 16.43 11.27 -3.63
C SER A 16 16.70 11.77 -5.06
N GLY A 17 15.73 12.40 -5.71
CA GLY A 17 15.80 12.76 -7.14
C GLY A 17 15.75 11.55 -8.08
N LYS A 18 15.51 10.34 -7.58
CA LYS A 18 15.58 9.07 -8.32
C LYS A 18 14.20 8.52 -8.68
N LEU A 19 13.41 9.32 -9.40
CA LEU A 19 12.01 8.98 -9.74
C LEU A 19 11.85 7.67 -10.52
N ASN A 20 12.87 7.26 -11.28
CA ASN A 20 12.84 6.01 -12.05
C ASN A 20 13.32 4.80 -11.23
N GLU A 21 14.18 5.00 -10.23
CA GLU A 21 14.79 3.89 -9.47
C GLU A 21 13.96 3.50 -8.24
N ILE A 22 12.98 4.33 -7.85
CA ILE A 22 12.08 4.04 -6.74
C ILE A 22 10.68 3.73 -7.29
N TRP A 23 10.11 2.59 -6.89
CA TRP A 23 8.75 2.22 -7.30
C TRP A 23 7.74 3.29 -6.86
N HIS A 24 6.78 3.64 -7.71
CA HIS A 24 5.77 4.69 -7.44
C HIS A 24 4.56 4.53 -8.36
N ARG A 25 3.58 5.45 -8.30
CA ARG A 25 2.33 5.44 -9.07
C ARG A 25 2.47 5.21 -10.58
N ARG A 26 3.43 5.83 -11.29
CA ARG A 26 3.62 5.56 -12.73
C ARG A 26 4.07 4.11 -13.00
N HIS A 27 4.82 3.48 -12.09
CA HIS A 27 5.19 2.06 -12.22
C HIS A 27 3.96 1.16 -12.05
N ASP A 28 3.05 1.51 -11.13
CA ASP A 28 1.76 0.80 -10.98
C ASP A 28 0.90 0.88 -12.25
N TYR A 29 0.81 2.06 -12.88
CA TYR A 29 0.10 2.21 -14.15
C TYR A 29 0.66 1.26 -15.22
N TRP A 30 1.98 1.26 -15.42
CA TRP A 30 2.61 0.42 -16.43
C TRP A 30 2.51 -1.07 -16.09
N LEU A 31 2.58 -1.44 -14.80
CA LEU A 31 2.32 -2.81 -14.36
C LEU A 31 0.89 -3.25 -14.72
N LEU A 32 -0.13 -2.44 -14.42
CA LEU A 32 -1.52 -2.75 -14.75
C LEU A 32 -1.75 -2.83 -16.25
N ALA A 33 -1.22 -1.88 -17.01
CA ALA A 33 -1.29 -1.89 -18.47
C ALA A 33 -0.64 -3.16 -19.05
N GLY A 34 0.49 -3.60 -18.48
CA GLY A 34 1.18 -4.81 -18.90
C GLY A 34 0.36 -6.06 -18.60
N ILE A 35 -0.29 -6.12 -17.44
CA ILE A 35 -1.18 -7.23 -17.08
C ILE A 35 -2.39 -7.29 -18.01
N VAL A 36 -2.96 -6.14 -18.36
CA VAL A 36 -4.09 -6.06 -19.32
C VAL A 36 -3.66 -6.55 -20.71
N LEU A 37 -2.47 -6.16 -21.17
CA LEU A 37 -1.99 -6.51 -22.51
C LEU A 37 -1.51 -7.96 -22.62
N HIS A 38 -0.68 -8.41 -21.68
CA HIS A 38 0.01 -9.70 -21.76
C HIS A 38 -0.70 -10.81 -20.98
N GLY A 39 -1.54 -10.45 -20.01
CA GLY A 39 -2.29 -11.38 -19.17
C GLY A 39 -1.77 -11.49 -17.73
N TYR A 40 -2.63 -12.03 -16.86
CA TYR A 40 -2.33 -12.20 -15.45
C TYR A 40 -1.13 -13.13 -15.21
N ALA A 41 -0.25 -12.72 -14.30
CA ALA A 41 0.97 -13.44 -13.92
C ALA A 41 2.00 -13.67 -15.05
N ARG A 42 1.85 -13.03 -16.21
CA ARG A 42 2.82 -13.07 -17.33
C ARG A 42 3.98 -12.09 -17.11
N TRP A 43 4.59 -12.14 -15.92
CA TRP A 43 5.61 -11.17 -15.49
C TRP A 43 6.80 -11.09 -16.43
N THR A 44 7.28 -12.23 -16.90
CA THR A 44 8.43 -12.29 -17.81
C THR A 44 8.13 -11.62 -19.15
N ASP A 45 6.92 -11.78 -19.67
CA ASP A 45 6.54 -11.17 -20.96
C ASP A 45 6.45 -9.66 -20.83
N ILE A 46 5.82 -9.17 -19.75
CA ILE A 46 5.74 -7.72 -19.47
C ILE A 46 7.15 -7.13 -19.28
N GLN A 47 8.04 -7.84 -18.58
CA GLN A 47 9.41 -7.36 -18.35
C GLN A 47 10.26 -7.32 -19.62
N ASN A 48 10.01 -8.22 -20.56
CA ASN A 48 10.74 -8.33 -21.83
C ASN A 48 10.18 -7.38 -22.90
N ASP A 49 8.97 -6.83 -22.71
CA ASP A 49 8.41 -5.82 -23.60
C ASP A 49 9.07 -4.45 -23.36
N GLY A 50 9.71 -3.92 -24.41
CA GLY A 50 10.41 -2.64 -24.36
C GLY A 50 9.51 -1.46 -24.01
N ALA A 51 8.22 -1.49 -24.37
CA ALA A 51 7.27 -0.44 -24.00
C ALA A 51 7.03 -0.38 -22.49
N PHE A 52 7.20 -1.51 -21.80
CA PHE A 52 7.00 -1.65 -20.35
C PHE A 52 8.30 -1.57 -19.56
N GLY A 53 9.43 -1.24 -20.19
CA GLY A 53 10.76 -1.24 -19.57
C GLY A 53 10.87 -0.42 -18.27
N VAL A 54 9.98 0.56 -18.08
CA VAL A 54 9.88 1.35 -16.85
C VAL A 54 9.67 0.50 -15.58
N ILE A 55 9.00 -0.66 -15.65
CA ILE A 55 8.81 -1.53 -14.48
C ILE A 55 10.11 -2.24 -14.05
N ASN A 56 11.14 -2.20 -14.91
CA ASN A 56 12.44 -2.79 -14.65
C ASN A 56 13.40 -1.80 -13.95
N GLU A 57 13.14 -0.50 -14.09
CA GLU A 57 14.01 0.57 -13.59
C GLU A 57 14.33 0.46 -12.10
N PRO A 58 13.36 0.18 -11.20
CA PRO A 58 13.64 0.07 -9.76
C PRO A 58 14.54 -1.10 -9.36
N PHE A 59 14.79 -2.04 -10.28
CA PHE A 59 15.53 -3.27 -10.02
C PHE A 59 16.94 -3.26 -10.65
N LYS A 60 17.31 -2.24 -11.43
CA LYS A 60 18.58 -2.21 -12.18
C LYS A 60 19.82 -2.42 -11.30
N GLY A 61 19.82 -1.87 -10.08
CA GLY A 61 20.93 -2.01 -9.14
C GLY A 61 21.11 -3.41 -8.54
N GLU A 62 20.14 -4.31 -8.72
CA GLU A 62 20.14 -5.65 -8.11
C GLU A 62 20.36 -6.79 -9.11
N ALA A 63 20.57 -6.47 -10.39
CA ALA A 63 20.64 -7.44 -11.48
C ALA A 63 21.74 -8.50 -11.33
N SER A 64 22.78 -8.23 -10.54
CA SER A 64 23.90 -9.16 -10.28
C SER A 64 23.59 -10.22 -9.22
N LYS A 65 22.43 -10.16 -8.55
CA LYS A 65 22.05 -11.14 -7.52
C LYS A 65 21.56 -12.44 -8.16
N GLY A 66 22.03 -13.59 -7.67
CA GLY A 66 21.67 -14.91 -8.22
C GLY A 66 20.16 -15.25 -8.19
N ASN A 67 19.38 -14.61 -7.31
CA ASN A 67 17.92 -14.79 -7.19
C ASN A 67 17.11 -13.60 -7.72
N PHE A 68 17.73 -12.75 -8.55
CA PHE A 68 17.15 -11.48 -8.99
C PHE A 68 15.75 -11.61 -9.60
N LEU A 69 15.56 -12.56 -10.53
CA LEU A 69 14.29 -12.75 -11.23
C LEU A 69 13.16 -13.17 -10.28
N GLU A 70 13.45 -14.04 -9.32
CA GLU A 70 12.47 -14.49 -8.32
C GLU A 70 12.06 -13.34 -7.40
N MET A 71 13.04 -12.57 -6.89
CA MET A 71 12.78 -11.40 -6.05
C MET A 71 11.89 -10.38 -6.75
N LYS A 72 12.21 -10.08 -8.01
CA LYS A 72 11.45 -9.13 -8.83
C LYS A 72 10.04 -9.63 -9.10
N ASN A 73 9.87 -10.90 -9.50
CA ASN A 73 8.54 -11.48 -9.71
C ASN A 73 7.70 -11.50 -8.42
N LYS A 74 8.32 -11.78 -7.27
CA LYS A 74 7.66 -11.75 -5.97
C LYS A 74 7.21 -10.32 -5.61
N PHE A 75 8.04 -9.31 -5.90
CA PHE A 75 7.65 -7.92 -5.73
C PHE A 75 6.45 -7.58 -6.61
N LEU A 76 6.50 -7.87 -7.92
CA LEU A 76 5.41 -7.55 -8.86
C LEU A 76 4.10 -8.21 -8.45
N ALA A 77 4.14 -9.49 -8.05
CA ALA A 77 2.98 -10.21 -7.56
C ALA A 77 2.39 -9.57 -6.28
N ARG A 78 3.24 -9.20 -5.32
CA ARG A 78 2.79 -8.51 -4.10
C ARG A 78 2.20 -7.15 -4.41
N ARG A 79 2.82 -6.39 -5.32
CA ARG A 79 2.34 -5.07 -5.72
C ARG A 79 0.99 -5.16 -6.43
N PHE A 80 0.85 -6.11 -7.34
CA PHE A 80 -0.42 -6.34 -8.03
C PHE A 80 -1.56 -6.67 -7.06
N LYS A 81 -1.33 -7.51 -6.04
CA LYS A 81 -2.37 -7.81 -5.03
C LYS A 81 -2.93 -6.55 -4.35
N LEU A 82 -2.07 -5.56 -4.06
CA LEU A 82 -2.52 -4.30 -3.48
C LEU A 82 -3.34 -3.47 -4.47
N LEU A 83 -2.93 -3.45 -5.74
CA LEU A 83 -3.64 -2.75 -6.82
C LEU A 83 -5.00 -3.40 -7.11
N GLU A 84 -5.04 -4.72 -7.18
CA GLU A 84 -6.27 -5.51 -7.36
C GLU A 84 -7.28 -5.22 -6.25
N GLN A 85 -6.83 -5.22 -5.00
CA GLN A 85 -7.69 -4.84 -3.87
C GLN A 85 -8.24 -3.42 -4.02
N ALA A 86 -7.40 -2.44 -4.39
CA ALA A 86 -7.84 -1.06 -4.59
C ALA A 86 -8.87 -0.95 -5.73
N LEU A 87 -8.66 -1.64 -6.85
CA LEU A 87 -9.58 -1.67 -7.98
C LEU A 87 -10.92 -2.31 -7.61
N VAL A 88 -10.91 -3.40 -6.83
CA VAL A 88 -12.12 -4.03 -6.32
C VAL A 88 -12.91 -3.06 -5.44
N ILE A 89 -12.24 -2.35 -4.53
CA ILE A 89 -12.88 -1.34 -3.67
C ILE A 89 -13.48 -0.21 -4.52
N GLU A 90 -12.72 0.32 -5.48
CA GLU A 90 -13.18 1.38 -6.38
C GLU A 90 -14.43 0.94 -7.16
N GLU A 91 -14.44 -0.28 -7.69
CA GLU A 91 -15.59 -0.89 -8.36
C GLU A 91 -16.80 -1.00 -7.44
N GLN A 92 -16.61 -1.46 -6.19
CA GLN A 92 -17.70 -1.56 -5.23
C GLN A 92 -18.30 -0.20 -4.89
N LEU A 93 -17.46 0.81 -4.67
CA LEU A 93 -17.92 2.18 -4.39
C LEU A 93 -18.72 2.74 -5.58
N ARG A 94 -18.27 2.49 -6.81
CA ARG A 94 -18.99 2.94 -8.01
C ARG A 94 -20.35 2.26 -8.15
N ARG A 95 -20.43 0.95 -7.90
CA ARG A 95 -21.70 0.19 -7.92
C ARG A 95 -22.66 0.64 -6.83
N ALA A 96 -22.15 0.86 -5.62
CA ALA A 96 -22.94 1.36 -4.50
C ALA A 96 -23.55 2.73 -4.84
N ALA A 97 -22.76 3.64 -5.41
CA ALA A 97 -23.24 4.94 -5.87
C ALA A 97 -24.29 4.81 -6.97
N TYR A 98 -24.06 3.95 -7.98
CA TYR A 98 -25.01 3.70 -9.06
C TYR A 98 -26.36 3.15 -8.57
N LEU A 99 -26.32 2.28 -7.56
CA LEU A 99 -27.50 1.67 -6.96
C LEU A 99 -28.14 2.53 -5.85
N ASN A 100 -27.61 3.73 -5.57
CA ASN A 100 -27.99 4.56 -4.43
C ASN A 100 -27.99 3.78 -3.10
N MET A 101 -27.05 2.85 -2.95
CA MET A 101 -26.90 2.10 -1.71
C MET A 101 -26.44 3.04 -0.60
N THR A 102 -27.34 3.32 0.33
CA THR A 102 -27.02 4.02 1.56
C THR A 102 -26.49 3.03 2.59
N GLN A 103 -25.42 3.38 3.29
CA GLN A 103 -24.97 2.58 4.44
C GLN A 103 -26.02 2.67 5.54
N ASP A 104 -26.57 1.53 5.96
CA ASP A 104 -27.44 1.44 7.12
C ASP A 104 -26.57 1.51 8.40
N PRO A 105 -26.70 2.57 9.22
CA PRO A 105 -25.93 2.72 10.45
C PRO A 105 -26.19 1.60 11.47
N SER A 106 -27.35 0.92 11.38
CA SER A 106 -27.72 -0.19 12.25
C SER A 106 -27.18 -1.55 11.79
N HIS A 107 -26.54 -1.60 10.60
CA HIS A 107 -25.97 -2.83 10.07
C HIS A 107 -24.84 -3.36 10.99
N PRO A 108 -24.80 -4.67 11.34
CA PRO A 108 -23.80 -5.22 12.27
C PRO A 108 -22.34 -4.93 11.88
N ALA A 109 -22.05 -4.84 10.58
CA ALA A 109 -20.72 -4.48 10.09
C ALA A 109 -20.31 -3.04 10.43
N MET A 110 -21.26 -2.11 10.51
CA MET A 110 -21.00 -0.73 10.93
C MET A 110 -20.66 -0.67 12.42
N ALA A 111 -21.39 -1.42 13.25
CA ALA A 111 -21.07 -1.55 14.68
C ALA A 111 -19.65 -2.14 14.89
N LEU A 112 -19.25 -3.13 14.09
CA LEU A 112 -17.89 -3.67 14.13
C LEU A 112 -16.85 -2.62 13.72
N ASN A 113 -17.09 -1.87 12.65
CA ASN A 113 -16.20 -0.81 12.19
C ASN A 113 -16.02 0.30 13.24
N THR A 114 -17.10 0.71 13.91
CA THR A 114 -17.04 1.68 15.02
C THR A 114 -16.20 1.14 16.17
N ARG A 115 -16.43 -0.10 16.62
CA ARG A 115 -15.63 -0.73 17.67
C ARG A 115 -14.16 -0.87 17.30
N PHE A 116 -13.88 -1.18 16.03
CA PHE A 116 -12.52 -1.25 15.54
C PHE A 116 -11.83 0.12 15.60
N ALA A 117 -12.49 1.18 15.13
CA ALA A 117 -11.97 2.54 15.22
C ALA A 117 -11.76 3.00 16.67
N GLU A 118 -12.64 2.63 17.60
CA GLU A 118 -12.45 2.88 19.04
C GLU A 118 -11.19 2.18 19.58
N VAL A 119 -10.96 0.93 19.19
CA VAL A 119 -9.77 0.16 19.57
C VAL A 119 -8.49 0.77 18.99
N GLU A 120 -8.50 1.18 17.71
CA GLU A 120 -7.36 1.86 17.08
C GLU A 120 -7.03 3.18 17.80
N CYS A 121 -8.05 3.99 18.11
CA CYS A 121 -7.88 5.24 18.86
C CYS A 121 -7.27 5.00 20.24
N LEU A 122 -7.77 3.99 20.98
CA LEU A 122 -7.19 3.61 22.27
C LEU A 122 -5.73 3.15 22.13
N ALA A 123 -5.42 2.36 21.10
CA ALA A 123 -4.06 1.88 20.85
C ALA A 123 -3.10 3.03 20.50
N GLU A 124 -3.53 3.98 19.65
CA GLU A 124 -2.76 5.18 19.32
C GLU A 124 -2.51 6.06 20.56
N SER A 125 -3.55 6.27 21.38
CA SER A 125 -3.43 7.01 22.65
C SER A 125 -2.45 6.33 23.60
N HIS A 126 -2.51 5.00 23.74
CA HIS A 126 -1.55 4.24 24.54
C HIS A 126 -0.13 4.36 23.99
N GLN A 127 0.06 4.28 22.67
CA GLN A 127 1.37 4.45 22.05
C GLN A 127 1.94 5.86 22.30
N HIS A 128 1.09 6.88 22.22
CA HIS A 128 1.48 8.26 22.50
C HIS A 128 1.89 8.45 23.97
N LEU A 129 1.04 8.03 24.91
CA LEU A 129 1.33 8.06 26.35
C LEU A 129 2.63 7.32 26.68
N SER A 130 2.87 6.16 26.06
CA SER A 130 4.10 5.38 26.22
C SER A 130 5.34 6.17 25.80
N LYS A 131 5.29 6.85 24.64
CA LYS A 131 6.38 7.72 24.18
C LYS A 131 6.63 8.89 25.13
N GLU A 132 5.57 9.54 25.62
CA GLU A 132 5.70 10.66 26.56
C GLU A 132 6.30 10.22 27.90
N SER A 133 5.89 9.06 28.41
CA SER A 133 6.47 8.48 29.63
C SER A 133 7.96 8.19 29.48
N LEU A 134 8.37 7.57 28.36
CA LEU A 134 9.78 7.32 28.06
C LEU A 134 10.59 8.61 27.91
N ALA A 135 9.96 9.70 27.48
CA ALA A 135 10.57 11.03 27.43
C ALA A 135 10.65 11.73 28.82
N GLY A 136 10.22 11.06 29.89
CA GLY A 136 10.30 11.55 31.27
C GLY A 136 9.07 12.32 31.75
N ASN A 137 7.95 12.27 31.02
CA ASN A 137 6.69 12.88 31.46
C ASN A 137 6.11 12.11 32.67
N LYS A 138 6.27 12.69 33.87
CA LYS A 138 5.84 12.07 35.14
C LYS A 138 4.33 11.76 35.21
N PRO A 139 3.43 12.67 34.81
CA PRO A 139 2.01 12.35 34.66
C PRO A 139 1.72 11.15 33.74
N ALA A 140 2.31 11.10 32.54
CA ALA A 140 2.10 9.98 31.62
C ALA A 140 2.60 8.65 32.20
N ASN A 141 3.75 8.67 32.90
CA ASN A 141 4.29 7.51 33.59
C ASN A 141 3.38 7.00 34.71
N ALA A 142 2.81 7.91 35.51
CA ALA A 142 1.87 7.56 36.57
C ALA A 142 0.54 6.96 36.04
N VAL A 143 0.10 7.38 34.85
CA VAL A 143 -1.10 6.84 34.20
C VAL A 143 -0.85 5.46 33.60
N LEU A 144 0.34 5.20 33.03
CA LEU A 144 0.68 3.89 32.44
C LEU A 144 0.96 2.79 33.47
N HIS A 145 1.47 3.14 34.65
CA HIS A 145 1.88 2.20 35.69
C HIS A 145 0.91 2.12 36.87
N LYS A 146 -0.33 2.56 36.67
CA LYS A 146 -1.45 2.35 37.59
C LYS A 146 -2.25 1.12 37.19
#